data_AF-A0A378Y2V6-F1
#
_entry.id   AF-A0A378Y2V6-F1
#
_cell.length_a   1.000
_cell.length_b   1.000
_cell.length_c   1.000
_cell.angle_alpha   90.00
_cell.angle_beta   90.00
_cell.angle_gamma   90.00
#
_symmetry.space_group_name_H-M   'P 1'
#
loop_
_entity.id
_entity.type
_entity.pdbx_description
1 polymer ?
#
loop_
_entity_poly.entity_id
_entity_poly.type
_entity_poly.pdbx_seq_one_letter_code
_entity_poly.pdbx_strand_id
1 'polypeptide(L)'
;MGELIDYKKLPVENSLSLIEVLHHRFLVLLNELSIEDYKRTIQTEVLGIITLETAIQRFIWHNKHHASQIENLIRREKWKDI
;
A
#
# COMPACT_ATOMS: atom_id res chain seq x y z
N MET A 1 7.44 0.70 15.88
CA MET A 1 7.41 1.23 14.49
C MET A 1 7.15 2.74 14.47
N GLY A 2 6.26 3.30 15.30
CA GLY A 2 6.01 4.76 15.34
C GLY A 2 6.98 5.62 16.17
N GLU A 3 8.20 5.14 16.46
CA GLU A 3 9.13 5.86 17.36
C GLU A 3 10.21 6.66 16.63
N LEU A 4 10.33 6.49 15.30
CA LEU A 4 11.29 7.25 14.50
C LEU A 4 10.93 8.75 14.47
N ILE A 5 11.96 9.57 14.28
CA ILE A 5 11.87 11.02 14.47
C ILE A 5 10.95 11.70 13.47
N ASP A 6 10.83 11.14 12.26
CA ASP A 6 9.97 11.60 11.18
C ASP A 6 8.49 11.39 11.52
N TYR A 7 8.10 10.27 12.15
CA TYR A 7 6.71 10.06 12.62
C TYR A 7 6.27 11.07 13.68
N LYS A 8 7.21 11.63 14.45
CA LYS A 8 6.91 12.62 15.50
C LYS A 8 6.92 14.06 14.98
N LYS A 9 7.74 14.34 13.97
CA LYS A 9 8.01 15.72 13.51
C LYS A 9 7.26 16.09 12.24
N LEU A 10 6.87 15.12 11.41
CA LEU A 10 6.21 15.40 10.15
C LEU A 10 4.70 15.22 10.28
N PRO A 11 3.92 16.11 9.64
CA PRO A 11 2.47 15.97 9.58
C PRO A 11 2.08 14.69 8.81
N VAL A 12 0.96 14.08 9.19
CA VAL A 12 0.47 12.83 8.57
C VAL A 12 0.15 13.03 7.08
N GLU A 13 -0.22 14.26 6.71
CA GLU A 13 -0.50 14.73 5.36
C GLU A 13 0.66 14.46 4.40
N ASN A 14 1.92 14.57 4.86
CA ASN A 14 3.08 14.27 4.02
C ASN A 14 3.09 12.80 3.55
N SER A 15 2.74 11.88 4.45
CA SER A 15 2.63 10.46 4.13
C SER A 15 1.45 10.18 3.20
N LEU A 16 0.31 10.85 3.43
CA LEU A 16 -0.86 10.74 2.58
C LEU A 16 -0.57 11.20 1.14
N SER A 17 0.05 12.37 0.97
CA SER A 17 0.45 12.88 -0.35
C SER A 17 1.47 11.97 -1.04
N LEU A 18 2.42 11.40 -0.29
CA LEU A 18 3.37 10.45 -0.86
C LEU A 18 2.68 9.19 -1.40
N ILE A 19 1.78 8.59 -0.61
CA ILE A 19 1.03 7.39 -1.02
C ILE A 19 0.14 7.71 -2.23
N GLU A 20 -0.51 8.87 -2.25
CA GLU A 20 -1.35 9.31 -3.36
C GLU A 20 -0.56 9.41 -4.68
N VAL A 21 0.59 10.10 -4.66
CA VAL A 21 1.45 10.25 -5.85
C VAL A 21 2.01 8.89 -6.30
N LEU A 22 2.42 8.04 -5.35
CA LEU A 22 2.92 6.70 -5.66
C LEU A 22 1.83 5.84 -6.30
N HIS A 23 0.62 5.82 -5.74
CA HIS A 23 -0.51 5.08 -6.30
C HIS A 23 -0.88 5.58 -7.69
N HIS A 24 -0.88 6.89 -7.93
CA HIS A 24 -1.19 7.44 -9.24
C HIS A 24 -0.18 7.00 -10.31
N ARG A 25 1.12 7.14 -10.03
CA ARG A 25 2.17 6.66 -10.95
C ARG A 25 2.09 5.16 -11.17
N PHE A 26 1.77 4.41 -10.12
CA PHE A 26 1.67 2.96 -10.20
C PHE A 26 0.47 2.54 -11.06
N LEU A 27 -0.68 3.21 -10.96
CA LEU A 27 -1.83 2.99 -11.83
C LEU A 27 -1.48 3.21 -13.30
N VAL A 28 -0.81 4.32 -13.64
CA VAL A 28 -0.38 4.59 -15.02
C VAL A 28 0.55 3.47 -15.52
N LEU A 29 1.53 3.06 -14.72
CA LEU A 29 2.43 1.96 -15.09
C LEU A 29 1.67 0.65 -15.35
N LEU A 30 0.78 0.25 -14.44
CA LEU A 30 0.05 -1.01 -14.53
C LEU A 30 -0.91 -1.06 -15.71
N ASN A 31 -1.51 0.07 -16.09
CA ASN A 31 -2.40 0.16 -17.25
C ASN A 31 -1.67 -0.04 -18.58
N GLU A 32 -0.37 0.28 -18.64
CA GLU A 32 0.44 0.11 -19.84
C GLU A 32 1.09 -1.28 -19.95
N LEU A 33 0.95 -2.14 -18.94
CA LEU A 33 1.49 -3.50 -18.98
C LEU A 33 0.62 -4.42 -19.85
N SER A 34 1.28 -5.22 -20.69
CA SER A 34 0.61 -6.30 -21.40
C SER A 34 0.26 -7.46 -20.45
N ILE A 35 -0.66 -8.34 -20.88
CA ILE A 35 -1.00 -9.56 -20.11
C ILE A 35 0.23 -10.43 -19.85
N GLU A 36 1.19 -10.48 -20.79
CA GLU A 36 2.41 -11.26 -20.64
C GLU A 36 3.38 -10.62 -19.64
N ASP A 37 3.41 -9.29 -19.52
CA ASP A 37 4.25 -8.60 -18.53
C ASP A 37 3.90 -9.00 -17.10
N TYR A 38 2.62 -9.26 -16.81
CA TYR A 38 2.18 -9.72 -15.48
C TYR A 38 2.78 -11.08 -15.07
N LYS A 39 3.24 -11.89 -16.03
CA LYS A 39 3.91 -13.17 -15.77
C LYS A 39 5.40 -13.04 -15.47
N ARG A 40 5.99 -11.86 -15.69
CA ARG A 40 7.39 -11.59 -15.32
C ARG A 40 7.59 -11.86 -13.83
N THR A 41 8.78 -12.33 -13.47
CA THR A 41 9.08 -12.73 -12.11
C THR A 41 10.02 -11.75 -11.40
N ILE A 42 9.90 -11.70 -10.09
CA ILE A 42 10.80 -11.00 -9.17
C ILE A 42 11.27 -11.99 -8.11
N GLN A 43 12.52 -11.88 -7.68
CA GLN A 43 13.04 -12.61 -6.54
C GLN A 43 12.91 -11.75 -5.29
N THR A 44 12.27 -12.30 -4.27
CA THR A 44 12.10 -11.66 -2.97
C THR A 44 12.78 -12.48 -1.90
N GLU A 45 13.24 -11.83 -0.83
CA GLU A 45 13.92 -12.50 0.28
C GLU A 45 12.99 -13.45 1.05
N VAL A 46 11.70 -13.11 1.16
CA VAL A 46 10.75 -13.83 2.02
C VAL A 46 9.93 -14.86 1.24
N LEU A 47 9.56 -14.57 -0.01
CA LEU A 47 8.63 -15.41 -0.79
C LEU A 47 9.32 -16.18 -1.91
N GLY A 48 10.62 -16.00 -2.08
CA GLY A 48 11.34 -16.51 -3.24
C GLY A 48 10.90 -15.83 -4.53
N ILE A 49 10.84 -16.60 -5.61
CA ILE A 49 10.47 -16.11 -6.95
C ILE A 49 8.95 -16.08 -7.06
N ILE A 50 8.38 -14.89 -7.31
CA ILE A 50 6.95 -14.69 -7.53
C ILE A 50 6.71 -13.90 -8.82
N THR A 51 5.52 -14.03 -9.41
CA THR A 51 5.11 -13.21 -10.55
C THR A 51 4.76 -11.77 -10.13
N LEU A 52 4.83 -10.83 -11.08
CA LEU A 52 4.35 -9.46 -10.87
C LEU A 52 2.86 -9.46 -10.49
N GLU A 53 2.05 -10.32 -11.12
CA GLU A 53 0.65 -10.52 -10.72
C GLU A 53 0.51 -10.86 -9.23
N THR A 54 1.29 -11.83 -8.74
CA THR A 54 1.27 -12.22 -7.31
C THR A 54 1.67 -11.05 -6.41
N ALA A 55 2.69 -10.28 -6.80
CA ALA A 55 3.13 -9.11 -6.05
C ALA A 55 2.01 -8.04 -5.96
N ILE A 56 1.29 -7.80 -7.05
CA ILE A 56 0.19 -6.82 -7.12
C ILE A 56 -1.02 -7.29 -6.29
N GLN A 57 -1.40 -8.56 -6.36
CA GLN A 57 -2.48 -9.11 -5.53
C GLN A 57 -2.18 -8.92 -4.03
N ARG A 58 -0.91 -9.15 -3.63
CA ARG A 58 -0.46 -8.89 -2.25
C ARG A 58 -0.52 -7.41 -1.89
N PHE A 59 -0.10 -6.52 -2.80
CA PHE A 59 -0.22 -5.07 -2.61
C PHE A 59 -1.69 -4.63 -2.41
N ILE A 60 -2.62 -5.14 -3.22
CA ILE A 60 -4.05 -4.88 -3.08
C ILE A 60 -4.58 -5.37 -1.73
N TRP A 61 -4.24 -6.60 -1.34
CA TRP A 61 -4.64 -7.15 -0.05
C TRP A 61 -4.09 -6.33 1.12
N HIS A 62 -2.82 -5.94 1.05
CA HIS A 62 -2.15 -5.16 2.09
C HIS A 62 -2.82 -3.80 2.32
N ASN A 63 -3.18 -3.10 1.25
CA ASN A 63 -3.91 -1.83 1.33
C ASN A 63 -5.28 -2.02 2.01
N LYS A 64 -6.05 -3.04 1.60
CA LYS A 64 -7.37 -3.33 2.21
C LYS A 64 -7.24 -3.74 3.67
N HIS A 65 -6.20 -4.51 4.00
CA HIS A 65 -5.94 -4.95 5.36
C HIS A 65 -5.71 -3.77 6.30
N HIS A 66 -4.83 -2.83 5.93
CA HIS A 66 -4.55 -1.65 6.76
C HIS A 66 -5.70 -0.65 6.81
N ALA A 67 -6.41 -0.43 5.69
CA ALA A 67 -7.61 0.40 5.70
C ALA A 67 -8.65 -0.15 6.69
N SER A 68 -8.90 -1.47 6.66
CA SER A 68 -9.81 -2.12 7.61
C SER A 68 -9.36 -1.98 9.06
N GLN A 69 -8.06 -2.05 9.35
CA GLN A 69 -7.55 -1.80 10.72
C GLN A 69 -7.92 -0.40 11.22
N ILE A 70 -7.77 0.63 10.37
CA ILE A 70 -8.14 2.01 10.70
C ILE A 70 -9.65 2.13 10.92
N GLU A 71 -10.46 1.62 10.00
CA GLU A 71 -11.93 1.63 10.11
C GLU A 71 -12.42 0.90 11.37
N ASN A 72 -11.80 -0.23 11.70
CA ASN A 72 -12.11 -1.00 12.90
C ASN A 72 -11.77 -0.24 14.17
N LEU A 73 -10.66 0.48 14.19
CA LEU A 73 -10.28 1.36 15.30
C LEU A 73 -11.31 2.50 15.46
N ILE A 74 -11.61 3.24 14.40
CA ILE A 74 -12.60 4.32 14.39
C ILE A 74 -13.94 3.83 14.96
N ARG A 75 -14.39 2.66 14.51
CA ARG A 75 -15.65 2.05 14.98
C ARG A 75 -15.59 1.63 16.46
N ARG A 76 -14.47 1.04 16.91
CA ARG A 76 -14.30 0.61 18.31
C ARG A 76 -14.29 1.80 19.26
N GLU A 77 -13.57 2.86 18.90
CA GLU A 77 -13.46 4.08 19.72
C GLU A 77 -14.67 5.01 19.55
N LYS A 78 -15.60 4.67 18.65
CA LYS A 78 -16.81 5.44 18.34
C LYS A 78 -16.50 6.88 17.93
N TRP A 79 -15.42 7.10 17.17
CA TRP A 79 -15.12 8.40 16.56
C TRP A 79 -16.12 8.64 15.43
N LYS A 80 -17.29 9.21 15.78
CA LYS A 80 -18.41 9.40 14.85
C LYS A 80 -18.47 10.78 14.19
N ASP A 81 -17.53 11.68 14.52
CA ASP A 81 -17.57 13.06 14.07
C ASP A 81 -16.19 13.50 13.51
N ILE A 82 -15.90 13.10 12.28
CA ILE A 82 -15.03 13.86 11.36
C ILE A 82 -15.90 14.20 10.15
#